data_AF-A0A9P6SIJ6-F1
#
_entry.id   AF-A0A9P6SIJ6-F1
#
_cell.length_a   1.000
_cell.length_b   1.000
_cell.length_c   1.000
_cell.angle_alpha   90.00
_cell.angle_beta   90.00
_cell.angle_gamma   90.00
#
_symmetry.space_group_name_H-M   'P 1'
#
loop_
_entity.id
_entity.type
_entity.pdbx_description
1 polymer ?
#
loop_
_entity_poly.entity_id
_entity_poly.type
_entity_poly.pdbx_seq_one_letter_code
_entity_poly.pdbx_strand_id
1 'polypeptide(L)'
;MLSFITDLFPAVYAEEEKHEEVAAEEPEEEVAAAVEEEEEPEDIKPEIEEACGETSACAPLKHHLEECTKRVEDGAHEDCIEELYHFLHCVNDCAVPKYFGKLV
;
A
#
# COMPACT_ATOMS: atom_id res chain seq x y z
N MET A 1 32.35 -16.09 9.77
CA MET A 1 31.07 -16.83 9.93
C MET A 1 29.98 -16.38 8.94
N LEU A 2 30.21 -15.42 8.04
CA LEU A 2 29.27 -15.07 6.98
C LEU A 2 29.50 -15.84 5.66
N SER A 3 30.69 -16.43 5.45
CA SER A 3 31.03 -17.17 4.21
C SER A 3 30.12 -18.36 3.92
N PHE A 4 29.65 -19.08 4.95
CA PHE A 4 28.78 -20.25 4.74
C PHE A 4 27.40 -19.90 4.18
N ILE A 5 26.92 -18.67 4.40
CA ILE A 5 25.60 -18.23 3.94
C ILE A 5 25.66 -17.87 2.45
N THR A 6 26.77 -17.27 2.01
CA THR A 6 27.01 -16.93 0.58
C THR A 6 27.20 -18.14 -0.32
N ASP A 7 27.73 -19.26 0.19
CA ASP A 7 27.90 -20.49 -0.60
C ASP A 7 26.58 -21.26 -0.78
N LEU A 8 25.63 -21.10 0.16
CA LEU A 8 24.34 -21.78 0.12
C LEU A 8 23.30 -21.02 -0.73
N PHE A 9 23.43 -19.69 -0.80
CA PHE A 9 22.55 -18.82 -1.57
C PHE A 9 23.37 -17.80 -2.37
N PRO A 10 23.71 -18.09 -3.64
CA PRO A 10 24.39 -17.11 -4.48
C PRO A 10 23.46 -15.92 -4.71
N ALA A 11 23.84 -14.76 -4.17
CA ALA A 11 23.15 -13.51 -4.44
C ALA A 11 23.48 -13.07 -5.88
N VAL A 12 22.45 -12.97 -6.73
CA VAL A 12 22.54 -12.29 -8.01
C VAL A 12 22.35 -10.80 -7.75
N TYR A 13 23.38 -9.99 -8.04
CA TYR A 13 23.27 -8.54 -8.08
C TYR A 13 22.78 -8.15 -9.46
N ALA A 14 21.71 -7.35 -9.54
CA ALA A 14 21.33 -6.69 -10.78
C ALA A 14 22.35 -5.59 -11.07
N GLU A 15 23.02 -5.66 -12.23
CA GLU A 15 23.91 -4.60 -12.71
C GLU A 15 23.04 -3.46 -13.29
N GLU A 16 23.18 -2.24 -12.77
CA GLU A 16 22.52 -1.05 -13.34
C GLU A 16 23.18 -0.68 -14.68
N GLU A 17 22.51 -0.95 -15.79
CA GLU A 17 22.88 -0.37 -17.08
C GLU A 17 22.51 1.12 -17.09
N LYS A 18 23.53 1.97 -17.01
CA LYS A 18 23.46 3.42 -17.17
C LYS A 18 22.99 3.77 -18.58
N HIS A 19 21.70 4.05 -18.74
CA HIS A 19 21.14 4.59 -19.99
C HIS A 19 21.47 6.09 -20.08
N GLU A 20 22.25 6.44 -21.09
CA GLU A 20 22.76 7.79 -21.37
C GLU A 20 21.66 8.65 -22.02
N GLU A 21 21.37 9.82 -21.44
CA GLU A 21 20.43 10.81 -22.00
C GLU A 21 20.90 11.28 -23.37
N VAL A 22 20.06 11.09 -24.40
CA VAL A 22 20.18 11.80 -25.68
C VAL A 22 19.00 12.73 -25.83
N ALA A 23 19.26 14.01 -25.60
CA ALA A 23 18.38 15.10 -25.96
C ALA A 23 18.31 15.24 -27.49
N ALA A 24 17.09 15.28 -28.02
CA ALA A 24 16.79 15.73 -29.38
C ALA A 24 15.51 16.58 -29.34
N GLU A 25 15.65 17.86 -29.66
CA GLU A 25 14.56 18.85 -29.79
C GLU A 25 13.86 18.73 -31.16
N GLU A 26 12.51 18.81 -31.08
CA GLU A 26 11.51 19.37 -32.02
C GLU A 26 11.21 18.68 -33.37
N PRO A 27 9.96 18.76 -33.92
CA PRO A 27 8.91 19.77 -33.66
C PRO A 27 7.51 19.24 -33.28
N GLU A 28 6.74 20.13 -32.65
CA GLU A 28 5.29 20.04 -32.43
C GLU A 28 4.55 20.02 -33.79
N GLU A 29 3.82 18.93 -34.08
CA GLU A 29 2.78 18.93 -35.11
C GLU A 29 1.50 18.31 -34.54
N GLU A 30 0.42 19.06 -34.74
CA GLU A 30 -0.95 18.85 -34.26
C GLU A 30 -1.43 17.40 -34.37
N VAL A 31 -1.77 16.81 -33.22
CA VAL A 31 -2.84 15.81 -33.15
C VAL A 31 -3.88 16.35 -32.20
N ALA A 32 -4.91 16.98 -32.76
CA ALA A 32 -6.20 17.15 -32.11
C ALA A 32 -6.82 15.76 -31.90
N ALA A 33 -6.30 15.02 -30.92
CA ALA A 33 -7.00 13.92 -30.30
C ALA A 33 -7.84 14.56 -29.20
N ALA A 34 -9.15 14.69 -29.44
CA ALA A 34 -10.10 14.64 -28.36
C ALA A 34 -9.94 13.25 -27.71
N VAL A 35 -8.98 13.15 -26.80
CA VAL A 35 -8.95 12.10 -25.80
C VAL A 35 -10.18 12.42 -24.96
N GLU A 36 -11.29 11.75 -25.22
CA GLU A 36 -12.16 11.41 -24.11
C GLU A 36 -11.23 10.74 -23.09
N GLU A 37 -10.89 11.45 -22.01
CA GLU A 37 -10.47 10.77 -20.80
C GLU A 37 -11.67 9.88 -20.43
N GLU A 38 -11.64 8.62 -20.88
CA GLU A 38 -12.33 7.58 -20.14
C GLU A 38 -11.80 7.70 -18.70
N GLU A 39 -12.65 8.19 -17.77
CA GLU A 39 -12.30 8.18 -16.36
C GLU A 39 -11.89 6.75 -16.00
N GLU A 40 -10.62 6.58 -15.64
CA GLU A 40 -10.18 5.32 -15.06
C GLU A 40 -11.07 5.03 -13.83
N PRO A 41 -11.52 3.77 -13.65
CA PRO A 41 -12.34 3.44 -12.50
C PRO A 41 -11.56 3.73 -11.21
N GLU A 42 -12.17 4.50 -10.29
CA GLU A 42 -11.57 4.80 -9.00
C GLU A 42 -11.25 3.51 -8.21
N ASP A 43 -10.14 3.52 -7.46
CA ASP A 43 -9.82 2.40 -6.56
C ASP A 43 -10.89 2.29 -5.47
N ILE A 44 -11.61 1.17 -5.47
CA ILE A 44 -12.67 0.87 -4.50
C ILE A 44 -12.13 0.53 -3.11
N LYS A 45 -10.83 0.26 -2.97
CA LYS A 45 -10.21 -0.20 -1.72
C LYS A 45 -10.36 0.80 -0.57
N PRO A 46 -9.99 2.09 -0.70
CA PRO A 46 -9.98 3.02 0.42
C PRO A 46 -11.38 3.23 1.02
N GLU A 47 -12.40 3.40 0.18
CA GLU A 47 -13.79 3.58 0.61
C GLU A 47 -14.30 2.38 1.42
N ILE A 48 -13.97 1.16 0.98
CA ILE A 48 -14.40 -0.07 1.65
C ILE A 48 -13.66 -0.27 2.97
N GLU A 49 -12.35 0.00 3.04
CA GLU A 49 -11.57 -0.12 4.27
C GLU A 49 -12.03 0.87 5.33
N GLU A 50 -12.28 2.11 4.95
CA GLU A 50 -12.80 3.14 5.86
C GLU A 50 -14.17 2.73 6.41
N ALA A 51 -15.11 2.35 5.54
CA ALA A 51 -16.43 1.89 5.97
C ALA A 51 -16.37 0.63 6.85
N CYS A 52 -15.42 -0.27 6.63
CA CYS A 52 -15.19 -1.45 7.48
C CYS A 52 -14.56 -1.08 8.83
N GLY A 53 -13.67 -0.09 8.86
CA GLY A 53 -13.03 0.42 10.08
C GLY A 53 -14.00 1.07 11.06
N GLU A 54 -15.07 1.71 10.55
CA GLU A 54 -16.10 2.38 11.35
C GLU A 54 -17.23 1.44 11.83
N THR A 55 -17.16 0.14 11.52
CA THR A 55 -18.16 -0.81 12.01
C THR A 55 -18.08 -0.97 13.53
N SER A 56 -19.20 -1.31 14.17
CA SER A 56 -19.21 -1.57 15.61
C SER A 56 -18.26 -2.68 16.09
N ALA A 57 -17.84 -3.58 15.19
CA ALA A 57 -16.88 -4.64 15.49
C ALA A 57 -15.42 -4.14 15.42
N CYS A 58 -15.09 -3.28 14.45
CA CYS A 58 -13.71 -2.82 14.22
C CYS A 58 -13.38 -1.49 14.90
N ALA A 59 -14.38 -0.62 15.14
CA ALA A 59 -14.18 0.68 15.79
C ALA A 59 -13.50 0.59 17.18
N PRO A 60 -13.82 -0.39 18.05
CA PRO A 60 -13.08 -0.56 19.31
C PRO A 60 -11.59 -0.92 19.09
N LEU A 61 -11.28 -1.69 18.05
CA LEU A 61 -9.92 -2.08 17.72
C LEU A 61 -9.13 -0.89 17.15
N LYS A 62 -9.79 -0.06 16.34
CA LYS A 62 -9.26 1.23 15.89
C LYS A 62 -8.91 2.13 17.07
N HIS A 63 -9.81 2.24 18.04
CA HIS A 63 -9.57 3.01 19.27
C HIS A 63 -8.34 2.50 20.04
N HIS A 64 -8.17 1.19 20.20
CA HIS A 64 -6.98 0.64 20.86
C HIS A 64 -5.67 0.93 20.10
N LEU A 65 -5.71 0.87 18.77
CA LEU A 65 -4.58 1.27 17.94
C LEU A 65 -4.23 2.76 18.10
N GLU A 66 -5.24 3.63 18.16
CA GLU A 66 -5.05 5.07 18.40
C GLU A 66 -4.49 5.33 19.81
N GLU A 67 -4.98 4.62 20.83
CA GLU A 67 -4.45 4.69 22.19
C GLU A 67 -2.99 4.24 22.27
N CYS A 68 -2.62 3.14 21.61
CA CYS A 68 -1.22 2.70 21.54
C CYS A 68 -0.36 3.74 20.84
N THR A 69 -0.80 4.22 19.68
CA THR A 69 -0.06 5.22 18.90
C THR A 69 0.22 6.46 19.74
N LYS A 70 -0.78 6.93 20.50
CA LYS A 70 -0.61 8.06 21.41
C LYS A 70 0.43 7.79 22.50
N ARG A 71 0.48 6.59 23.08
CA ARG A 71 1.51 6.24 24.08
C ARG A 71 2.91 6.29 23.47
N VAL A 72 3.07 5.79 22.24
CA VAL A 72 4.34 5.85 21.51
C VAL A 72 4.75 7.29 21.23
N GLU A 73 3.81 8.13 20.78
CA GLU A 73 4.03 9.58 20.59
C GLU A 73 4.41 10.29 21.91
N ASP A 74 3.84 9.86 23.03
CA ASP A 74 4.15 10.34 24.38
C ASP A 74 5.48 9.75 24.95
N GLY A 75 6.19 8.92 24.18
CA GLY A 75 7.52 8.42 24.51
C GLY A 75 7.58 7.02 25.10
N ALA A 76 6.51 6.22 24.99
CA ALA A 76 6.56 4.80 25.33
C ALA A 76 7.52 4.03 24.41
N HIS A 77 8.27 3.09 24.99
CA HIS A 77 9.19 2.21 24.26
C HIS A 77 8.50 0.89 23.88
N GLU A 78 7.46 1.00 23.08
CA GLU A 78 6.69 -0.14 22.53
C GLU A 78 6.43 0.07 21.03
N ASP A 79 5.90 -0.96 20.37
CA ASP A 79 5.32 -0.85 19.03
C ASP A 79 3.83 -1.22 19.09
N CYS A 80 3.07 -0.77 18.10
CA CYS A 80 1.61 -0.97 18.04
C CYS A 80 1.21 -2.04 17.02
N ILE A 81 2.10 -3.00 16.75
CA ILE A 81 1.89 -4.00 15.70
C ILE A 81 0.78 -4.98 16.08
N GLU A 82 0.64 -5.30 17.36
CA GLU A 82 -0.45 -6.14 17.85
C GLU A 82 -1.82 -5.48 17.61
N GLU A 83 -2.01 -4.23 18.04
CA GLU A 83 -3.24 -3.48 17.84
C GLU A 83 -3.53 -3.25 16.35
N LEU A 84 -2.48 -3.00 15.55
CA LEU A 84 -2.60 -2.88 14.10
C LEU A 84 -3.12 -4.19 13.49
N TYR A 85 -2.56 -5.34 13.86
CA TYR A 85 -3.02 -6.63 13.33
C TYR A 85 -4.43 -6.98 13.77
N HIS A 86 -4.83 -6.64 15.00
CA HIS A 86 -6.22 -6.80 15.43
C HIS A 86 -7.18 -5.95 14.57
N PHE A 87 -6.86 -4.67 14.35
CA PHE A 87 -7.66 -3.79 13.51
C PHE A 87 -7.71 -4.27 12.05
N LEU A 88 -6.56 -4.57 11.45
CA LEU A 88 -6.46 -5.05 10.07
C LEU A 88 -7.16 -6.39 9.86
N HIS A 89 -7.08 -7.31 10.82
CA HIS A 89 -7.79 -8.59 10.74
C HIS A 89 -9.31 -8.36 10.65
N CYS A 90 -9.85 -7.50 11.51
CA CYS A 90 -11.27 -7.15 11.49
C CYS A 90 -11.70 -6.46 10.19
N VAL A 91 -10.91 -5.48 9.73
CA VAL A 91 -11.19 -4.77 8.47
C VAL A 91 -11.16 -5.73 7.28
N ASN A 92 -10.16 -6.62 7.22
CA ASN A 92 -10.03 -7.59 6.12
C ASN A 92 -11.21 -8.57 6.08
N ASP A 93 -11.62 -9.11 7.22
CA ASP A 93 -12.77 -10.01 7.29
C ASP A 93 -14.07 -9.33 6.78
N CYS A 94 -14.20 -8.01 7.02
CA CYS A 94 -15.29 -7.20 6.48
C CYS A 94 -15.13 -6.85 4.99
N ALA A 95 -13.91 -6.55 4.54
CA ALA A 95 -13.64 -5.94 3.25
C ALA A 95 -13.50 -6.96 2.11
N VAL A 96 -12.88 -8.12 2.36
CA VAL A 96 -12.67 -9.19 1.38
C VAL A 96 -13.93 -9.55 0.57
N PRO A 97 -15.08 -9.87 1.19
CA PRO A 97 -16.29 -10.21 0.41
C PRO A 97 -16.82 -9.03 -0.42
N LYS A 98 -16.53 -7.77 -0.04
CA LYS A 98 -16.95 -6.56 -0.77
C LYS A 98 -16.06 -6.30 -1.98
N TYR A 99 -14.74 -6.51 -1.85
CA TYR A 99 -13.81 -6.42 -2.97
C TYR A 99 -14.18 -7.38 -4.08
N PHE A 100 -14.25 -8.67 -3.76
CA PHE A 100 -14.55 -9.71 -4.74
C PHE A 100 -16.00 -9.71 -5.24
N GLY A 101 -16.88 -8.90 -4.64
CA GLY A 101 -18.21 -8.60 -5.18
C GLY A 101 -18.23 -7.48 -6.22
N LYS A 102 -17.18 -6.65 -6.29
CA LYS A 102 -17.05 -5.50 -7.21
C LYS A 102 -16.01 -5.72 -8.31
N LEU A 103 -14.97 -6.52 -8.04
CA LEU A 103 -13.96 -6.92 -9.01
C LEU A 103 -14.52 -8.05 -9.90
N VAL A 104 -14.65 -7.79 -11.21
CA VAL A 104 -15.13 -8.74 -12.23
C VAL A 104 -13.96 -9.25 -13.05
#